data_AF-A0A662GJT8-F1
#
_entry.id   AF-A0A662GJT8-F1
#
_cell.length_a   1.000
_cell.length_b   1.000
_cell.length_c   1.000
_cell.angle_alpha   90.00
_cell.angle_beta   90.00
_cell.angle_gamma   90.00
#
_symmetry.space_group_name_H-M   'P 1'
#
loop_
_entity.id
_entity.type
_entity.pdbx_description
1 polymer ?
#
loop_
_entity_poly.entity_id
_entity_poly.type
_entity_poly.pdbx_seq_one_letter_code
_entity_poly.pdbx_strand_id
1 'polypeptide(L)'
;AFFVVASRMVFAWAFDRFFPELFAAVNEKFHSPHWAIILTMIGGAIGVALTAGGDWAAAADTTNLYQFAVMMACLSAAVLPFLRRDLYERSPVKWEISGIPVLSILGAYGFGINMFFFFVATKEIFYYFGAESLMIPIHQSFWMALGAFIFTGFLIHNVKRGIDVKTIYTEIPPA
;
A
#
# COMPACT_ATOMS: atom_id res chain seq x y z
N ALA A 1 -1.10 8.34 -15.66
CA ALA A 1 -0.95 8.65 -14.22
C ALA A 1 -0.54 7.42 -13.40
N PHE A 2 -1.34 6.33 -13.42
CA PHE A 2 -1.10 5.13 -12.61
C PHE A 2 0.28 4.47 -12.77
N PHE A 3 0.82 4.43 -14.00
CA PHE A 3 2.14 3.86 -14.29
C PHE A 3 3.30 4.52 -13.53
N VAL A 4 3.28 5.85 -13.42
CA VAL A 4 4.33 6.61 -12.72
C VAL A 4 4.22 6.42 -11.22
N VAL A 5 2.99 6.34 -10.69
CA VAL A 5 2.75 6.12 -9.26
C VAL A 5 3.20 4.71 -8.86
N ALA A 6 2.75 3.68 -9.58
CA ALA A 6 3.06 2.29 -9.27
C ALA A 6 4.56 1.98 -9.33
N SER A 7 5.27 2.46 -10.35
CA SER A 7 6.73 2.28 -10.46
C SER A 7 7.50 2.96 -9.32
N ARG A 8 7.05 4.13 -8.85
CA ARG A 8 7.63 4.82 -7.68
C ARG A 8 7.35 4.10 -6.36
N MET A 9 6.17 3.50 -6.21
CA MET A 9 5.83 2.70 -5.03
C MET A 9 6.71 1.45 -4.94
N VAL A 10 6.86 0.72 -6.05
CA VAL A 10 7.74 -0.47 -6.11
C VAL A 10 9.19 -0.10 -5.81
N PHE A 11 9.67 1.03 -6.34
CA PHE A 11 11.00 1.55 -6.03
C PHE A 11 11.14 1.87 -4.52
N ALA A 12 10.17 2.55 -3.92
CA ALA A 12 10.19 2.87 -2.49
C ALA A 12 10.20 1.60 -1.61
N TRP A 13 9.41 0.58 -1.95
CA TRP A 13 9.42 -0.69 -1.22
C TRP A 13 10.76 -1.43 -1.33
N ALA A 14 11.40 -1.38 -2.50
CA ALA A 14 12.74 -1.94 -2.69
C ALA A 14 13.81 -1.14 -1.92
N PHE A 15 13.67 0.18 -1.85
CA PHE A 15 14.53 1.06 -1.06
C PHE A 15 14.40 0.77 0.45
N ASP A 16 13.17 0.55 0.94
CA ASP A 16 12.89 0.13 2.32
C ASP A 16 13.26 -1.34 2.59
N ARG A 17 13.85 -2.05 1.61
CA ARG A 17 14.29 -3.46 1.65
C ARG A 17 13.15 -4.47 1.82
N PHE A 18 11.90 -4.06 1.67
CA PHE A 18 10.73 -4.97 1.68
C PHE A 18 10.45 -5.61 0.31
N PHE A 19 11.29 -5.31 -0.69
CA PHE A 19 11.22 -5.84 -2.04
C PHE A 19 12.65 -6.10 -2.56
N PRO A 20 12.86 -6.96 -3.59
CA PRO A 20 14.19 -7.25 -4.10
C PRO A 20 14.96 -5.99 -4.49
N GLU A 21 16.23 -5.89 -4.05
CA GLU A 21 17.11 -4.73 -4.28
C GLU A 21 17.28 -4.41 -5.79
N LEU A 22 17.10 -5.41 -6.67
CA LEU A 22 17.11 -5.23 -8.13
C LEU A 22 16.11 -4.16 -8.61
N PHE A 23 14.96 -4.01 -7.94
CA PHE A 23 13.95 -3.02 -8.30
C PHE A 23 14.28 -1.60 -7.80
N ALA A 24 15.24 -1.46 -6.88
CA ALA A 24 15.81 -0.17 -6.49
C ALA A 24 16.95 0.27 -7.43
N ALA A 25 17.40 -0.58 -8.36
CA ALA A 25 18.47 -0.23 -9.29
C ALA A 25 18.01 0.84 -10.30
N VAL A 26 18.64 2.00 -10.24
CA VAL A 26 18.42 3.13 -11.14
C VAL A 26 19.46 3.09 -12.27
N ASN A 27 19.02 3.28 -13.51
CA ASN A 27 19.94 3.35 -14.65
C ASN A 27 20.71 4.68 -14.64
N GLU A 28 22.02 4.62 -14.78
CA GLU A 28 22.93 5.78 -14.80
C GLU A 28 22.60 6.80 -15.91
N LYS A 29 22.06 6.35 -17.06
CA LYS A 29 21.80 7.23 -18.21
C LYS A 29 20.50 8.01 -18.13
N PHE A 30 19.45 7.39 -17.60
CA PHE A 30 18.09 7.95 -17.61
C PHE A 30 17.56 8.27 -16.21
N HIS A 31 18.36 7.99 -15.16
CA HIS A 31 18.01 8.23 -13.76
C HIS A 31 16.63 7.70 -13.36
N SER A 32 16.19 6.59 -13.99
CA SER A 32 14.90 5.97 -13.74
C SER A 32 15.03 4.48 -13.34
N PRO A 33 14.12 3.96 -12.50
CA PRO A 33 14.15 2.56 -12.06
C PRO A 33 13.54 1.66 -13.15
N HIS A 34 14.37 1.17 -14.06
CA HIS A 34 13.90 0.45 -15.26
C HIS A 34 13.20 -0.86 -14.91
N TRP A 35 13.72 -1.59 -13.93
CA TRP A 35 13.12 -2.85 -13.46
C TRP A 35 11.74 -2.64 -12.85
N ALA A 36 11.55 -1.57 -12.07
CA ALA A 36 10.25 -1.23 -11.51
C ALA A 36 9.24 -0.84 -12.60
N ILE A 37 9.69 -0.12 -13.63
CA ILE A 37 8.85 0.25 -14.79
C ILE A 37 8.42 -0.99 -15.57
N ILE A 38 9.35 -1.91 -15.86
CA ILE A 38 9.05 -3.15 -16.60
C ILE A 38 8.07 -4.02 -15.81
N LEU A 39 8.27 -4.17 -14.50
CA LEU A 39 7.34 -4.92 -13.64
C LEU A 39 5.94 -4.30 -13.68
N THR A 40 5.86 -2.98 -13.55
CA THR A 40 4.59 -2.24 -13.62
C THR A 40 3.91 -2.41 -14.99
N MET A 41 4.70 -2.44 -16.07
CA MET A 41 4.19 -2.65 -17.43
C MET A 41 3.63 -4.04 -17.65
N ILE A 42 4.34 -5.07 -17.18
CA ILE A 42 3.86 -6.45 -17.28
C ILE A 42 2.60 -6.62 -16.44
N GLY A 43 2.59 -6.12 -15.20
CA GLY A 43 1.41 -6.17 -14.33
C GLY A 43 0.20 -5.46 -14.93
N GLY A 44 0.40 -4.25 -15.48
CA GLY A 44 -0.64 -3.49 -16.15
C GLY A 44 -1.18 -4.19 -17.41
N ALA A 45 -0.31 -4.78 -18.23
CA ALA A 45 -0.71 -5.51 -19.42
C ALA A 45 -1.55 -6.76 -19.08
N ILE A 46 -1.18 -7.49 -18.04
CA ILE A 46 -1.94 -8.64 -17.53
C ILE A 46 -3.31 -8.17 -17.02
N GLY A 47 -3.35 -7.07 -16.25
CA GLY A 47 -4.61 -6.48 -15.77
C GLY A 47 -5.56 -6.12 -16.92
N VAL A 48 -5.05 -5.47 -17.96
CA VAL A 48 -5.86 -5.13 -19.15
C VAL A 48 -6.36 -6.37 -19.88
N ALA A 49 -5.52 -7.42 -20.02
CA ALA A 49 -5.94 -8.66 -20.66
C ALA A 49 -7.07 -9.36 -19.89
N LEU A 50 -7.02 -9.35 -18.55
CA LEU A 50 -8.07 -9.90 -17.69
C LEU A 50 -9.38 -9.11 -17.82
N THR A 51 -9.32 -7.78 -17.78
CA THR A 51 -10.52 -6.94 -17.94
C THR A 51 -11.11 -7.01 -19.35
N ALA A 52 -10.28 -7.18 -20.38
CA ALA A 52 -10.74 -7.38 -21.76
C ALA A 52 -11.52 -8.69 -21.96
N GLY A 53 -11.30 -9.69 -21.10
CA GLY A 53 -12.07 -10.93 -21.04
C GLY A 53 -13.49 -10.79 -20.45
N GLY A 54 -13.90 -9.58 -20.06
CA GLY A 54 -15.21 -9.33 -19.44
C GLY A 54 -15.23 -9.50 -17.92
N ASP A 55 -14.08 -9.78 -17.31
CA ASP A 55 -13.96 -9.97 -15.87
C ASP A 55 -13.80 -8.62 -15.14
N TRP A 56 -14.92 -7.90 -15.03
CA TRP A 56 -14.99 -6.65 -14.25
C TRP A 56 -14.68 -6.88 -12.75
N ALA A 57 -14.74 -8.13 -12.27
CA ALA A 57 -14.37 -8.47 -10.92
C ALA A 57 -12.87 -8.21 -10.66
N ALA A 58 -12.00 -8.34 -11.67
CA ALA A 58 -10.58 -8.02 -11.54
C ALA A 58 -10.35 -6.51 -11.25
N ALA A 59 -11.17 -5.63 -11.86
CA ALA A 59 -11.10 -4.19 -11.60
C ALA A 59 -11.61 -3.84 -10.18
N ALA A 60 -12.68 -4.50 -9.74
CA ALA A 60 -13.21 -4.34 -8.39
C ALA A 60 -12.21 -4.82 -7.32
N ASP A 61 -11.54 -5.95 -7.56
CA ASP A 61 -10.52 -6.52 -6.66
C ASP A 61 -9.36 -5.54 -6.45
N THR A 62 -8.77 -5.02 -7.52
CA THR A 62 -7.65 -4.04 -7.42
C THR A 62 -8.04 -2.77 -6.67
N THR A 63 -9.28 -2.29 -6.83
CA THR A 63 -9.79 -1.12 -6.11
C THR A 63 -9.88 -1.40 -4.62
N ASN A 64 -10.31 -2.59 -4.24
CA ASN A 64 -10.42 -3.00 -2.85
C ASN A 64 -9.04 -3.14 -2.18
N LEU A 65 -8.04 -3.70 -2.87
CA LEU A 65 -6.65 -3.72 -2.38
C LEU A 65 -6.12 -2.31 -2.09
N TYR A 66 -6.38 -1.35 -2.98
CA TYR A 66 -5.98 0.04 -2.78
C TYR A 66 -6.72 0.67 -1.58
N GLN A 67 -8.02 0.44 -1.47
CA GLN A 67 -8.85 0.90 -0.36
C GLN A 67 -8.31 0.41 1.00
N PHE A 68 -7.89 -0.86 1.06
CA PHE A 68 -7.26 -1.43 2.23
C PHE A 68 -5.95 -0.73 2.60
N ALA A 69 -5.09 -0.45 1.62
CA ALA A 69 -3.83 0.26 1.86
C ALA A 69 -4.07 1.69 2.38
N VAL A 70 -5.04 2.41 1.81
CA VAL A 70 -5.42 3.76 2.27
C VAL A 70 -6.00 3.72 3.68
N MET A 71 -6.84 2.73 3.98
CA MET A 71 -7.38 2.54 5.33
C MET A 71 -6.24 2.36 6.36
N MET A 72 -5.26 1.51 6.06
CA MET A 72 -4.10 1.32 6.94
C MET A 72 -3.26 2.60 7.07
N ALA A 73 -3.11 3.38 5.99
CA ALA A 73 -2.43 4.67 6.05
C ALA A 73 -3.17 5.68 6.95
N CYS A 74 -4.51 5.74 6.89
CA CYS A 74 -5.32 6.56 7.78
C CYS A 74 -5.17 6.12 9.25
N LEU A 75 -5.09 4.82 9.51
CA LEU A 75 -4.84 4.29 10.85
C LEU A 75 -3.45 4.67 11.35
N SER A 76 -2.41 4.54 10.51
CA SER A 76 -1.06 4.98 10.83
C SER A 76 -1.01 6.47 11.16
N ALA A 77 -1.69 7.31 10.37
CA ALA A 77 -1.82 8.75 10.65
C ALA A 77 -2.56 9.01 11.97
N ALA A 78 -3.55 8.19 12.31
CA ALA A 78 -4.29 8.32 13.56
C ALA A 78 -3.43 8.06 14.81
N VAL A 79 -2.57 7.05 14.72
CA VAL A 79 -1.71 6.57 15.82
C VAL A 79 -0.37 7.32 15.88
N LEU A 80 0.09 7.93 14.78
CA LEU A 80 1.38 8.64 14.68
C LEU A 80 1.63 9.61 15.84
N PRO A 81 0.68 10.48 16.25
CA PRO A 81 0.91 11.44 17.33
C PRO A 81 1.09 10.81 18.71
N PHE A 82 0.63 9.57 18.91
CA PHE A 82 0.74 8.86 20.18
C PHE A 82 2.00 7.98 20.24
N LEU A 83 2.36 7.34 19.12
CA LEU A 83 3.46 6.38 19.07
C LEU A 83 4.82 7.06 18.81
N ARG A 84 4.84 8.14 18.02
CA ARG A 84 6.06 8.87 17.64
C ARG A 84 5.83 10.38 17.73
N ARG A 85 5.69 10.85 18.97
CA ARG A 85 5.55 12.28 19.30
C ARG A 85 6.71 13.12 18.76
N ASP A 86 7.92 12.55 18.77
CA ASP A 86 9.14 13.14 18.24
C ASP A 86 9.04 13.51 16.74
N LEU A 87 8.40 12.65 15.94
CA LEU A 87 8.16 12.92 14.52
C LEU A 87 7.00 13.90 14.32
N TYR A 88 5.94 13.77 15.12
CA TYR A 88 4.79 14.67 15.04
C TYR A 88 5.15 16.12 15.41
N GLU A 89 6.01 16.32 16.41
CA GLU A 89 6.49 17.65 16.80
C GLU A 89 7.36 18.33 15.74
N ARG A 90 8.04 17.56 14.91
CA ARG A 90 8.85 18.04 13.77
C ARG A 90 8.01 18.26 12.50
N SER A 91 6.77 17.77 12.48
CA SER A 91 5.89 17.89 11.32
C SER A 91 5.31 19.30 11.20
N PRO A 92 5.17 19.84 9.98
CA PRO A 92 4.49 21.12 9.74
C PRO A 92 2.99 21.09 10.09
N VAL A 93 2.41 19.90 10.32
CA VAL A 93 0.98 19.69 10.61
C VAL A 93 0.72 19.53 12.12
N LYS A 94 1.41 20.31 12.96
CA LYS A 94 1.24 20.32 14.42
C LYS A 94 0.01 21.15 14.81
N TRP A 95 -1.18 20.70 14.41
CA TRP A 95 -2.44 21.32 14.81
C TRP A 95 -3.10 20.49 15.90
N GLU A 96 -3.33 21.11 17.04
CA GLU A 96 -4.01 20.49 18.18
C GLU A 96 -5.23 21.34 18.53
N ILE A 97 -6.39 20.69 18.63
CA ILE A 97 -7.62 21.33 19.12
C ILE A 97 -7.89 20.70 20.48
N SER A 98 -7.85 21.52 21.54
CA SER A 98 -8.11 21.08 22.92
C SER A 98 -7.21 19.91 23.40
N GLY A 99 -5.93 19.91 23.01
CA GLY A 99 -4.96 18.87 23.39
C GLY A 99 -5.08 17.55 22.61
N ILE A 100 -5.98 17.47 21.63
CA ILE A 100 -6.08 16.33 20.71
C ILE A 100 -5.45 16.72 19.36
N PRO A 101 -4.49 15.92 18.85
CA PRO A 101 -3.93 16.09 17.51
C PRO A 101 -5.03 16.02 16.45
N VAL A 102 -5.18 17.08 15.63
CA VAL A 102 -6.15 17.11 14.52
C VAL A 102 -5.87 15.98 13.54
N LEU A 103 -4.60 15.62 13.37
CA LEU A 103 -4.17 14.48 12.57
C LEU A 103 -4.80 13.16 13.05
N SER A 104 -4.95 12.96 14.36
CA SER A 104 -5.60 11.77 14.90
C SER A 104 -7.09 11.72 14.59
N ILE A 105 -7.77 12.87 14.66
CA ILE A 105 -9.20 12.99 14.36
C ILE A 105 -9.45 12.74 12.86
N LEU A 106 -8.67 13.38 11.99
CA LEU A 106 -8.76 13.19 10.54
C LEU A 106 -8.38 11.77 10.12
N GLY A 107 -7.36 11.18 10.74
CA GLY A 107 -6.97 9.79 10.52
C GLY A 107 -8.07 8.81 10.94
N ALA A 108 -8.67 9.00 12.11
CA ALA A 108 -9.78 8.17 12.60
C ALA A 108 -11.04 8.31 11.74
N TYR A 109 -11.38 9.54 11.33
CA TYR A 109 -12.49 9.81 10.42
C TYR A 109 -12.26 9.19 9.05
N GLY A 110 -11.07 9.38 8.48
CA GLY A 110 -10.65 8.77 7.22
C GLY A 110 -10.68 7.25 7.29
N PHE A 111 -10.21 6.66 8.40
CA PHE A 111 -10.30 5.22 8.64
C PHE A 111 -11.74 4.74 8.69
N GLY A 112 -12.63 5.41 9.42
CA GLY A 112 -14.04 5.03 9.53
C GLY A 112 -14.77 5.06 8.19
N ILE A 113 -14.55 6.10 7.38
CA ILE A 113 -15.12 6.20 6.03
C ILE A 113 -14.54 5.12 5.12
N ASN A 114 -13.22 4.94 5.12
CA ASN A 114 -12.58 3.94 4.27
C ASN A 114 -13.04 2.52 4.65
N MET A 115 -13.24 2.24 5.95
CA MET A 115 -13.80 0.99 6.44
C MET A 115 -15.24 0.77 5.94
N PHE A 116 -16.08 1.81 5.94
CA PHE A 116 -17.43 1.72 5.38
C PHE A 116 -17.40 1.39 3.88
N PHE A 117 -16.59 2.12 3.09
CA PHE A 117 -16.43 1.83 1.67
C PHE A 117 -15.85 0.45 1.40
N PHE A 118 -14.89 0.00 2.22
CA PHE A 118 -14.33 -1.35 2.14
C PHE A 118 -15.41 -2.42 2.41
N PHE A 119 -16.28 -2.21 3.40
CA PHE A 119 -17.39 -3.11 3.68
C PHE A 119 -18.41 -3.17 2.53
N VAL A 120 -18.77 -2.02 1.95
CA VAL A 120 -19.68 -1.95 0.79
C VAL A 120 -19.04 -2.64 -0.43
N ALA A 121 -17.80 -2.30 -0.75
CA ALA A 121 -17.07 -2.92 -1.86
C ALA A 121 -16.92 -4.44 -1.67
N THR A 122 -16.72 -4.91 -0.44
CA THR A 122 -16.68 -6.35 -0.15
C THR A 122 -18.02 -7.00 -0.41
N LYS A 123 -19.15 -6.38 -0.01
CA LYS A 123 -20.48 -6.92 -0.34
C LYS A 123 -20.73 -7.02 -1.84
N GLU A 124 -20.34 -6.02 -2.60
CA GLU A 124 -20.44 -6.02 -4.07
C GLU A 124 -19.54 -7.12 -4.70
N ILE A 125 -18.42 -7.47 -4.05
CA ILE A 125 -17.55 -8.58 -4.49
C ILE A 125 -18.19 -9.95 -4.24
N PHE A 126 -18.93 -10.11 -3.13
CA PHE A 126 -19.68 -11.35 -2.87
C PHE A 126 -20.92 -11.46 -3.77
N TYR A 127 -21.53 -10.34 -4.15
CA TYR A 127 -22.73 -10.27 -4.97
C TYR A 127 -22.42 -9.70 -6.37
N TYR A 128 -21.95 -10.55 -7.27
CA TYR A 128 -21.62 -10.14 -8.63
C TYR A 128 -22.75 -10.52 -9.59
N PHE A 129 -23.37 -9.53 -10.21
CA PHE A 129 -24.35 -9.71 -11.30
C PHE A 129 -25.53 -10.65 -10.96
N GLY A 130 -26.03 -10.60 -9.72
CA GLY A 130 -27.22 -11.34 -9.30
C GLY A 130 -26.96 -12.74 -8.74
N ALA A 131 -25.70 -13.17 -8.63
CA ALA A 131 -25.32 -14.45 -8.05
C ALA A 131 -24.21 -14.28 -7.00
N GLU A 132 -24.29 -15.04 -5.91
CA GLU A 132 -23.19 -15.12 -4.94
C GLU A 132 -22.11 -16.07 -5.47
N SER A 133 -20.90 -15.55 -5.67
CA SER A 133 -19.75 -16.33 -6.12
C SER A 133 -18.60 -16.19 -5.14
N LEU A 134 -18.15 -17.31 -4.58
CA LEU A 134 -17.01 -17.34 -3.67
C LEU A 134 -15.66 -17.20 -4.39
N MET A 135 -15.63 -17.28 -5.73
CA MET A 135 -14.38 -17.26 -6.47
C MET A 135 -13.68 -15.90 -6.33
N ILE A 136 -14.39 -14.79 -6.43
CA ILE A 136 -13.82 -13.44 -6.39
C ILE A 136 -13.17 -13.14 -5.01
N PRO A 137 -13.84 -13.35 -3.86
CA PRO A 137 -13.21 -13.13 -2.55
C PRO A 137 -12.05 -14.08 -2.26
N ILE A 138 -12.03 -15.29 -2.83
CA ILE A 138 -10.88 -16.21 -2.74
C ILE A 138 -9.67 -15.63 -3.49
N HIS A 139 -9.85 -15.11 -4.71
CA HIS A 139 -8.77 -14.46 -5.47
C HIS A 139 -8.23 -13.23 -4.74
N GLN A 140 -9.11 -12.40 -4.20
CA GLN A 140 -8.72 -11.24 -3.38
C GLN A 140 -7.89 -11.66 -2.16
N SER A 141 -8.37 -12.65 -1.41
CA SER A 141 -7.68 -13.17 -0.22
C SER A 141 -6.31 -13.73 -0.57
N PHE A 142 -6.19 -14.39 -1.73
CA PHE A 142 -4.92 -14.89 -2.25
C PHE A 142 -3.94 -13.74 -2.54
N TRP A 143 -4.37 -12.66 -3.19
CA TRP A 143 -3.50 -11.50 -3.45
C TRP A 143 -3.05 -10.80 -2.16
N MET A 144 -3.95 -10.64 -1.19
CA MET A 144 -3.60 -10.10 0.13
C MET A 144 -2.61 -11.00 0.87
N ALA A 145 -2.84 -12.32 0.84
CA ALA A 145 -1.94 -13.30 1.45
C ALA A 145 -0.56 -13.30 0.79
N LEU A 146 -0.51 -13.19 -0.55
CA LEU A 146 0.75 -13.08 -1.29
C LEU A 146 1.53 -11.83 -0.89
N GLY A 147 0.87 -10.67 -0.81
CA GLY A 147 1.49 -9.43 -0.35
C GLY A 147 2.03 -9.53 1.07
N ALA A 148 1.24 -10.09 2.00
CA ALA A 148 1.65 -10.31 3.38
C ALA A 148 2.82 -11.31 3.49
N PHE A 149 2.83 -12.35 2.65
CA PHE A 149 3.90 -13.33 2.59
C PHE A 149 5.20 -12.71 2.11
N ILE A 150 5.17 -11.92 1.04
CA ILE A 150 6.35 -11.19 0.54
C ILE A 150 6.89 -10.27 1.65
N PHE A 151 6.02 -9.45 2.25
CA PHE A 151 6.42 -8.54 3.33
C PHE A 151 7.08 -9.28 4.51
N THR A 152 6.45 -10.35 4.99
CA THR A 152 6.96 -11.13 6.14
C THR A 152 8.24 -11.86 5.79
N GLY A 153 8.35 -12.42 4.58
CA GLY A 153 9.54 -13.10 4.08
C GLY A 153 10.75 -12.17 4.04
N PHE A 154 10.59 -10.97 3.48
CA PHE A 154 11.64 -9.96 3.45
C PHE A 154 11.95 -9.40 4.84
N LEU A 155 10.94 -9.22 5.71
CA LEU A 155 11.16 -8.80 7.10
C LEU A 155 12.03 -9.81 7.85
N ILE A 156 11.69 -11.11 7.79
CA ILE A 156 12.48 -12.17 8.44
C ILE A 156 13.88 -12.24 7.83
N HIS A 157 14.00 -12.13 6.50
CA HIS A 157 15.28 -12.17 5.81
C HIS A 157 16.20 -11.00 6.24
N ASN A 158 15.67 -9.78 6.33
CA ASN A 158 16.42 -8.59 6.71
C ASN A 158 16.81 -8.61 8.19
N VAL A 159 15.92 -9.05 9.07
CA VAL A 159 16.22 -9.24 10.49
C VAL A 159 17.34 -10.29 10.66
N LYS A 160 17.32 -11.39 9.90
CA LYS A 160 18.39 -12.39 9.90
C LYS A 160 19.73 -11.87 9.37
N ARG A 161 19.71 -10.89 8.44
CA ARG A 161 20.91 -10.18 7.96
C ARG A 161 21.44 -9.14 8.96
N GLY A 162 20.79 -8.95 10.11
CA GLY A 162 21.19 -7.97 11.13
C GLY A 162 20.85 -6.53 10.76
N ILE A 163 19.98 -6.32 9.76
CA ILE A 163 19.52 -4.99 9.37
C ILE A 163 18.44 -4.58 10.37
N ASP A 164 18.66 -3.51 11.12
CA ASP A 164 17.62 -2.95 11.97
C ASP A 164 16.58 -2.22 11.11
N VAL A 165 15.57 -2.95 10.68
CA VAL A 165 14.46 -2.41 9.87
C VAL A 165 13.70 -1.29 10.64
N LYS A 166 13.82 -1.24 11.98
CA LYS A 166 13.15 -0.21 12.79
C LYS A 166 13.81 1.16 12.68
N THR A 167 15.10 1.21 12.31
CA THR A 167 15.82 2.48 12.14
C THR A 167 15.60 3.12 10.77
N ILE A 168 15.08 2.36 9.79
CA ILE A 168 14.71 2.91 8.47
C ILE A 168 13.69 4.05 8.62
N TYR A 169 12.80 3.95 9.62
CA TYR A 169 11.73 4.91 9.87
C TYR A 169 11.98 5.85 11.06
N THR A 170 13.19 5.87 11.63
CA THR A 170 13.52 6.81 12.74
C THR A 170 13.91 8.19 12.27
N GLU A 171 14.42 8.34 11.05
CA GLU A 171 14.86 9.62 10.52
C GLU A 171 14.08 9.94 9.25
N ILE A 172 13.51 11.15 9.21
CA ILE A 172 12.94 11.68 7.96
C ILE A 172 14.16 11.90 7.06
N PRO A 173 14.26 11.21 5.90
CA PRO A 173 15.38 11.45 5.00
C PRO A 173 15.40 12.94 4.65
N PRO A 174 16.56 13.61 4.75
CA PRO A 174 16.68 15.02 4.42
C PRO A 174 16.19 15.21 2.98
N ALA A 175 15.22 16.11 2.82
CA ALA A 175 14.51 16.38 1.56
C ALA A 175 15.46 16.87 0.46
#